data_AF-A0A941V9Y0-F1
#
_entry.id   AF-A0A941V9Y0-F1
#
_cell.length_a   1.000
_cell.length_b   1.000
_cell.length_c   1.000
_cell.angle_alpha   90.00
_cell.angle_beta   90.00
_cell.angle_gamma   90.00
#
_symmetry.space_group_name_H-M   'P 1'
#
loop_
_entity.id
_entity.type
_entity.pdbx_description
1 polymer ?
#
loop_
_entity_poly.entity_id
_entity_poly.type
_entity_poly.pdbx_seq_one_letter_code
_entity_poly.pdbx_strand_id
1 'polypeptide(L)' 'MIEARCGPQHFMHVKGGFGMAIYALGDRVPVLGEGVWVAEDARVIGKVSLGKRVSIWFNAVLRGDNDPITVG' A
#
# COMPACT_ATOMS: atom_id res chain seq x y z
N MET A 1 -23.31 12.27 -0.26
CA MET A 1 -23.92 11.04 -0.80
C MET A 1 -23.05 10.57 -1.96
N ILE A 2 -22.00 9.79 -1.66
CA ILE A 2 -21.07 9.28 -2.69
C ILE A 2 -21.45 7.81 -2.88
N GLU A 3 -21.97 7.48 -4.06
CA GLU A 3 -22.41 6.14 -4.40
C GLU A 3 -21.20 5.19 -4.47
N ALA A 4 -21.22 4.17 -3.63
CA ALA A 4 -20.39 2.99 -3.76
C ALA A 4 -20.99 2.11 -4.89
N ARG A 5 -20.29 2.00 -6.03
CA ARG A 5 -20.60 0.95 -7.02
C ARG A 5 -19.58 -0.17 -6.92
N CYS A 6 -20.12 -1.30 -6.46
CA CYS A 6 -19.52 -2.63 -6.43
C CYS A 6 -19.25 -3.13 -7.86
N GLY A 7 -18.02 -3.64 -8.08
CA GLY A 7 -17.56 -4.34 -9.30
C GLY A 7 -16.18 -4.97 -9.04
N PRO A 8 -15.87 -6.15 -9.63
CA PRO A 8 -14.84 -7.08 -9.15
C PRO A 8 -13.43 -6.52 -9.41
N GLN A 9 -12.50 -6.74 -8.47
CA GLN A 9 -11.14 -6.14 -8.40
C GLN A 9 -11.12 -4.59 -8.29
N HIS A 10 -11.61 -4.04 -7.17
CA HIS A 10 -11.40 -2.62 -6.84
C HIS A 10 -9.98 -2.38 -6.31
N PHE A 11 -9.03 -2.07 -7.20
CA PHE A 11 -7.78 -1.40 -6.81
C PHE A 11 -8.11 0.04 -6.41
N MET A 12 -8.13 0.33 -5.11
CA MET A 12 -8.30 1.70 -4.62
C MET A 12 -6.99 2.48 -4.85
N HIS A 13 -7.04 3.45 -5.76
CA HIS A 13 -5.90 4.28 -6.15
C HIS A 13 -5.66 5.35 -5.08
N VAL A 14 -4.64 5.15 -4.23
CA VAL A 14 -4.16 6.18 -3.30
C VAL A 14 -3.34 7.19 -4.11
N LYS A 15 -3.83 8.42 -4.27
CA LYS A 15 -3.16 9.48 -5.04
C LYS A 15 -1.80 9.87 -4.42
N GLY A 16 -0.72 9.43 -5.06
CA GLY A 16 0.65 9.94 -4.93
C GLY A 16 1.35 9.69 -6.27
N GLY A 17 2.00 10.71 -6.84
CA GLY A 17 2.38 10.78 -8.26
C GLY A 17 3.24 9.64 -8.80
N PHE A 18 2.99 9.30 -10.07
CA PHE A 18 3.75 8.47 -11.03
C PHE A 18 4.72 7.44 -10.42
N GLY A 19 4.17 6.25 -10.15
CA GLY A 19 4.90 5.11 -9.59
C GLY A 19 4.02 4.29 -8.66
N MET A 20 3.14 3.43 -9.19
CA MET A 20 2.22 2.65 -8.33
C MET A 20 2.99 1.61 -7.53
N ALA A 21 3.42 1.95 -6.32
CA ALA A 21 4.07 1.03 -5.41
C ALA A 21 3.14 0.51 -4.30
N ILE A 22 1.98 1.15 -4.09
CA ILE A 22 1.10 0.91 -2.94
C ILE A 22 -0.28 0.48 -3.43
N TYR A 23 -0.76 -0.67 -2.96
CA TYR A 23 -1.99 -1.30 -3.45
C TYR A 23 -2.88 -1.78 -2.30
N ALA A 24 -4.17 -1.51 -2.42
CA ALA A 24 -5.19 -2.12 -1.56
C ALA A 24 -5.47 -3.57 -1.99
N LEU A 25 -5.85 -4.42 -1.02
CA LEU A 25 -6.37 -5.76 -1.23
C LEU A 25 -7.74 -5.87 -0.58
N GLY A 26 -8.79 -5.60 -1.36
CA GLY A 26 -10.14 -5.39 -0.82
C GLY A 26 -10.14 -4.17 0.11
N ASP A 27 -10.64 -4.33 1.33
CA ASP A 27 -10.68 -3.27 2.35
C ASP A 27 -9.33 -3.07 3.08
N ARG A 28 -8.31 -3.88 2.75
CA ARG A 28 -7.00 -3.80 3.39
C ARG A 28 -6.12 -2.82 2.63
N VAL A 29 -5.83 -1.67 3.24
CA VAL A 29 -5.00 -0.62 2.66
C VAL A 29 -3.71 -0.48 3.49
N PRO A 30 -2.53 -0.39 2.85
CA PRO A 30 -1.30 -0.09 3.56
C PRO A 30 -1.38 1.24 4.31
N VAL A 31 -0.81 1.27 5.52
CA VAL A 31 -0.69 2.47 6.36
C VAL A 31 0.75 2.94 6.33
N LEU A 32 0.97 4.22 5.98
CA LEU A 32 2.28 4.82 5.87
C LEU A 32 2.47 5.89 6.95
N GLY A 33 3.55 5.76 7.71
CA GLY A 33 4.01 6.77 8.64
C GLY A 33 4.61 7.99 7.95
N GLU A 34 4.94 9.00 8.75
CA GLU A 34 5.58 10.22 8.28
C GLU A 34 6.98 9.95 7.71
N GLY A 35 7.30 10.57 6.57
CA GLY A 35 8.62 10.49 5.95
C GLY A 35 8.96 9.12 5.36
N VAL A 36 7.96 8.26 5.11
CA VAL A 36 8.17 7.00 4.41
C VAL A 36 8.58 7.25 2.97
N TRP A 37 9.59 6.52 2.51
CA TRP A 37 10.02 6.51 1.12
C TRP A 37 9.84 5.11 0.54
N VAL A 38 9.27 5.02 -0.66
CA VAL A 38 9.04 3.75 -1.36
C VAL A 38 9.56 3.91 -2.78
N ALA A 39 10.47 3.02 -3.19
CA ALA A 39 10.96 2.97 -4.56
C ALA A 39 9.81 2.68 -5.55
N GLU A 40 9.92 3.22 -6.76
CA GLU A 40 8.87 3.16 -7.80
C GLU A 40 8.52 1.71 -8.22
N ASP A 41 9.50 0.83 -8.23
CA ASP A 41 9.38 -0.58 -8.61
C ASP A 41 9.07 -1.51 -7.42
N ALA A 42 9.03 -0.99 -6.19
CA ALA A 42 8.60 -1.74 -5.02
C ALA A 42 7.08 -2.00 -5.03
N ARG A 43 6.64 -3.00 -4.24
CA ARG A 43 5.22 -3.35 -4.10
C ARG A 43 4.86 -3.49 -2.62
N VAL A 44 3.89 -2.72 -2.16
CA VAL A 44 3.32 -2.76 -0.80
C VAL A 44 1.83 -2.98 -0.92
N ILE A 45 1.35 -4.15 -0.48
CA ILE A 45 0.02 -4.65 -0.82
C ILE A 45 -0.71 -5.13 0.45
N GLY A 46 -1.94 -4.66 0.64
CA GLY A 46 -2.84 -5.19 1.67
C GLY A 46 -2.54 -4.68 3.08
N LYS A 47 -2.59 -5.56 4.08
CA LYS A 47 -2.45 -5.23 5.52
C LYS A 47 -0.98 -5.02 5.90
N VAL A 48 -0.41 -3.91 5.45
CA VAL A 48 0.98 -3.51 5.73
C VAL A 48 1.00 -2.19 6.49
N SER A 49 1.80 -2.09 7.56
CA SER A 49 2.03 -0.85 8.31
C SER A 49 3.51 -0.48 8.26
N LEU A 50 3.82 0.71 7.77
CA LEU A 50 5.17 1.26 7.71
C LEU A 50 5.29 2.39 8.74
N GLY A 51 6.28 2.29 9.63
CA GLY A 51 6.60 3.27 10.66
C GLY A 51 7.25 4.53 10.10
N LYS A 52 7.69 5.41 11.01
CA LYS A 52 8.26 6.72 10.65
C LYS A 52 9.62 6.53 9.98
N ARG A 53 9.83 7.21 8.84
CA ARG A 53 11.11 7.20 8.09
C ARG A 53 11.53 5.81 7.59
N VAL A 54 10.60 4.87 7.46
CA VAL A 54 10.85 3.59 6.81
C VAL A 54 11.12 3.82 5.32
N SER A 55 12.12 3.11 4.80
CA SER A 55 12.45 3.09 3.38
C SER A 55 12.22 1.70 2.80
N ILE A 56 11.42 1.59 1.74
CA ILE A 56 11.25 0.37 0.96
C ILE A 56 12.03 0.52 -0.34
N TRP A 57 13.01 -0.35 -0.53
CA TRP A 57 13.98 -0.26 -1.61
C TRP A 57 13.54 -1.04 -2.85
N PHE A 58 14.29 -0.83 -3.93
CA PHE A 58 13.98 -1.34 -5.26
C PHE A 58 13.64 -2.83 -5.27
N ASN A 59 12.60 -3.19 -6.01
CA ASN A 59 12.10 -4.57 -6.19
C ASN A 59 11.62 -5.30 -4.91
N ALA A 60 11.53 -4.63 -3.77
CA ALA A 60 10.96 -5.22 -2.56
C ALA A 60 9.45 -5.45 -2.70
N VAL A 61 8.97 -6.60 -2.20
CA VAL A 61 7.54 -6.94 -2.21
C VAL A 61 7.07 -7.25 -0.79
N LEU A 62 6.21 -6.40 -0.25
CA LEU A 62 5.49 -6.60 1.01
C LEU A 62 4.03 -6.89 0.66
N ARG A 63 3.58 -8.13 0.94
CA ARG A 63 2.20 -8.55 0.67
C ARG A 63 1.58 -9.10 1.95
N GLY A 64 0.79 -8.26 2.63
CA GLY A 64 0.04 -8.63 3.83
C GLY A 64 -1.37 -9.11 3.47
N ASP A 65 -1.51 -10.34 2.97
CA ASP A 65 -2.78 -10.91 2.55
C ASP A 65 -3.46 -11.77 3.63
N ASN A 66 -2.68 -12.67 4.25
CA ASN A 66 -3.12 -13.53 5.35
C ASN A 66 -2.92 -12.81 6.68
N ASP A 67 -1.67 -12.46 6.98
CA ASP A 67 -1.25 -11.85 8.23
C ASP A 67 -0.75 -10.41 8.04
N PRO A 68 -0.85 -9.55 9.07
CA PRO A 68 -0.31 -8.21 9.02
C PRO A 68 1.21 -8.19 8.93
N ILE A 69 1.75 -7.30 8.11
CA ILE A 69 3.19 -6.97 8.08
C ILE A 69 3.38 -5.60 8.75
N THR A 70 4.33 -5.51 9.69
CA THR A 70 4.71 -4.24 10.32
C THR A 70 6.21 -4.02 10.17
N VAL A 71 6.59 -2.83 9.70
CA VAL A 71 7.99 -2.36 9.62
C VAL A 71 8.10 -1.09 10.47
N GLY A 72 9.04 -1.06 11.42
CA GLY A 72 9.19 0.02 12.42
C GLY A 72 9.92 1.25 11.91
#